data_AF-A0AAV3XNP0-F1
#
_entry.id   AF-A0AAV3XNP0-F1
#
_cell.length_a   1.000
_cell.length_b   1.000
_cell.length_c   1.000
_cell.angle_alpha   90.00
_cell.angle_beta   90.00
_cell.angle_gamma   90.00
#
_symmetry.space_group_name_H-M   'P 1'
#
loop_
_entity.id
_entity.type
_entity.pdbx_description
1 polymer ?
#
loop_
_entity_poly.entity_id
_entity_poly.type
_entity_poly.pdbx_seq_one_letter_code
_entity_poly.pdbx_strand_id
1 'polypeptide(L)'
;MSKSCVMLCFIGNQFRSKMLKVVKVRLYPSPQQQQLLEQSFGNCRWLWNYCLNLMNQTYKETGKGLSGYDVKKLIPQLKKEHEWLTLTYSQCLQQVCLNLGVAFNNFFEKRAKYPRFKSKHGKQSMQ
;
A
#
# COMPACT_ATOMS: atom_id res chain seq x y z
N MET A 1 -48.02 -20.40 -31.43
CA MET A 1 -48.49 -21.37 -30.40
C MET A 1 -47.26 -22.19 -30.01
N SER A 2 -46.78 -22.34 -28.78
CA SER A 2 -47.29 -22.06 -27.43
C SER A 2 -46.16 -21.46 -26.58
N LYS A 3 -46.57 -20.65 -25.61
CA LYS A 3 -45.75 -19.97 -24.60
C LYS A 3 -45.24 -20.98 -23.57
N SER A 4 -44.01 -20.82 -23.07
CA SER A 4 -43.62 -21.28 -21.74
C SER A 4 -42.82 -20.17 -21.07
N CYS A 5 -43.39 -19.72 -19.96
CA CYS A 5 -43.03 -18.59 -19.13
C CYS A 5 -42.61 -19.17 -17.76
N VAL A 6 -41.44 -18.72 -17.27
CA VAL A 6 -41.07 -18.54 -15.85
C VAL A 6 -41.15 -19.76 -14.91
N MET A 7 -39.99 -20.11 -14.33
CA MET A 7 -39.87 -20.07 -12.86
C MET A 7 -38.41 -19.89 -12.44
N LEU A 8 -38.15 -18.75 -11.81
CA LEU A 8 -36.93 -18.46 -11.05
C LEU A 8 -36.73 -19.53 -9.98
N CYS A 9 -35.59 -20.21 -10.01
CA CYS A 9 -35.06 -20.84 -8.81
C CYS A 9 -33.84 -20.03 -8.37
N PHE A 10 -34.09 -19.07 -7.49
CA PHE A 10 -33.07 -18.45 -6.67
C PHE A 10 -32.35 -19.57 -5.91
N ILE A 11 -31.16 -19.98 -6.38
CA ILE A 11 -30.27 -20.79 -5.57
C ILE A 11 -29.85 -19.89 -4.42
N GLY A 12 -30.39 -20.23 -3.25
CA GLY A 12 -30.28 -19.48 -2.02
C GLY A 12 -28.85 -19.02 -1.77
N ASN A 13 -28.72 -17.71 -1.62
CA ASN A 13 -27.51 -17.05 -1.21
C ASN A 13 -27.28 -17.37 0.28
N GLN A 14 -26.77 -18.57 0.56
CA GLN A 14 -26.30 -18.96 1.88
C GLN A 14 -24.92 -18.33 2.11
N PHE A 15 -24.86 -17.00 2.22
CA PHE A 15 -23.71 -16.30 2.80
C PHE A 15 -23.67 -16.66 4.29
N ARG A 16 -23.15 -17.85 4.61
CA ARG A 16 -22.70 -18.17 5.97
C ARG A 16 -21.61 -17.17 6.31
N SER A 17 -21.91 -16.27 7.25
CA SER A 17 -20.95 -15.32 7.82
C SER A 17 -19.81 -16.12 8.47
N LYS A 18 -18.73 -16.34 7.72
CA LYS A 18 -17.55 -17.06 8.20
C LYS A 18 -16.84 -16.14 9.19
N MET A 19 -17.00 -16.41 10.49
CA MET A 19 -16.34 -15.67 11.55
C MET A 19 -14.82 -15.75 11.37
N LEU A 20 -14.19 -14.63 11.01
CA LEU A 20 -12.75 -14.54 10.88
C LEU A 20 -12.12 -14.56 12.27
N LYS A 21 -11.37 -15.62 12.59
CA LYS A 21 -10.58 -15.68 13.83
C LYS A 21 -9.26 -14.94 13.62
N VAL A 22 -9.00 -13.93 14.44
CA VAL A 22 -7.73 -13.19 14.43
C VAL A 22 -6.91 -13.61 15.64
N VAL A 23 -5.69 -14.11 15.38
CA VAL A 23 -4.74 -14.47 16.44
C VAL A 23 -3.64 -13.41 16.48
N LYS A 24 -3.39 -12.83 17.65
CA LYS A 24 -2.30 -11.87 17.87
C LYS A 24 -1.12 -12.60 18.53
N VAL A 25 -0.02 -12.71 17.80
CA VAL A 25 1.21 -13.37 18.27
C VAL A 25 2.33 -12.34 18.39
N ARG A 26 3.17 -12.48 19.42
CA ARG A 26 4.40 -11.70 19.55
C ARG A 26 5.57 -12.49 18.96
N LEU A 27 6.34 -11.85 18.08
CA LEU A 27 7.57 -12.40 17.51
C LEU A 27 8.78 -11.92 18.31
N TYR A 28 9.77 -12.79 18.48
CA TYR A 28 11.06 -12.50 19.09
C TYR A 28 12.18 -12.71 18.06
N PRO A 29 12.47 -11.72 17.22
CA PRO A 29 13.44 -11.86 16.13
C PRO A 29 14.88 -11.94 16.66
N SER A 30 15.73 -12.71 15.98
CA SER A 30 17.18 -12.71 16.24
C SER A 30 17.82 -11.35 15.94
N PRO A 31 19.03 -11.05 16.43
CA PRO A 31 19.71 -9.78 16.14
C PRO A 31 19.81 -9.47 14.63
N GLN A 32 20.09 -10.48 13.81
CA GLN A 32 20.18 -10.34 12.35
C GLN A 32 18.81 -10.02 11.73
N GLN A 33 17.74 -10.67 12.22
CA GLN A 33 16.38 -10.39 11.78
C GLN A 33 15.93 -8.98 12.16
N GLN A 34 16.33 -8.50 13.34
CA GLN A 34 16.06 -7.12 13.78
C GLN A 34 16.69 -6.11 12.82
N GLN A 35 17.96 -6.31 12.45
CA GLN A 35 18.65 -5.43 11.48
C GLN A 35 17.96 -5.42 10.12
N LEU A 36 17.55 -6.58 9.59
CA LEU A 36 16.83 -6.66 8.32
C LEU A 36 15.46 -5.98 8.37
N LEU A 37 14.74 -6.12 9.48
CA LEU A 37 13.46 -5.44 9.69
C LEU A 37 13.65 -3.92 9.78
N GLU A 38 14.64 -3.45 10.55
CA GLU A 38 14.97 -2.03 10.66
C GLU A 38 15.33 -1.42 9.30
N GLN A 39 16.14 -2.12 8.51
CA GLN A 39 16.46 -1.70 7.15
C GLN A 39 15.20 -1.66 6.27
N SER A 40 14.36 -2.68 6.35
CA SER A 40 13.10 -2.73 5.58
C SER A 40 12.14 -1.60 5.94
N PHE A 41 12.01 -1.26 7.22
CA PHE A 41 11.24 -0.10 7.67
C PHE A 41 11.85 1.21 7.20
N GLY A 42 13.18 1.34 7.26
CA GLY A 42 13.92 2.48 6.73
C GLY A 42 13.66 2.71 5.25
N ASN A 43 13.77 1.66 4.46
CA ASN A 43 13.56 1.68 3.01
C ASN A 43 12.12 2.04 2.65
N CYS A 44 11.14 1.41 3.30
CA CYS A 44 9.71 1.72 3.08
C CYS A 44 9.38 3.18 3.45
N ARG A 45 9.96 3.69 4.55
CA ARG A 45 9.78 5.07 4.99
C ARG A 45 10.43 6.07 4.04
N TRP A 46 11.64 5.79 3.58
CA TRP A 46 12.31 6.60 2.58
C TRP A 46 11.48 6.67 1.29
N LEU A 47 11.02 5.51 0.79
CA LEU A 47 10.23 5.44 -0.42
C LEU A 47 8.93 6.24 -0.29
N TRP A 48 8.21 6.12 0.83
CA TRP A 48 7.02 6.94 1.09
C TRP A 48 7.32 8.44 0.98
N ASN A 49 8.39 8.89 1.63
CA ASN A 49 8.76 10.31 1.65
C ASN A 49 9.20 10.79 0.26
N TYR A 50 10.00 9.99 -0.45
CA TYR A 50 10.43 10.28 -1.82
C TYR A 50 9.23 10.43 -2.75
N CYS A 51 8.33 9.46 -2.75
CA CYS A 51 7.13 9.47 -3.59
C CYS A 51 6.17 10.60 -3.24
N LEU A 52 5.97 10.90 -1.96
CA LEU A 52 5.16 12.02 -1.52
C LEU A 52 5.76 13.35 -2.03
N ASN A 53 7.07 13.52 -1.93
CA ASN A 53 7.73 14.71 -2.45
C ASN A 53 7.57 14.83 -3.98
N LEU A 54 7.78 13.73 -4.71
CA LEU A 54 7.61 13.68 -6.16
C LEU A 54 6.20 14.09 -6.56
N MET A 55 5.16 13.51 -5.94
CA MET A 55 3.77 13.88 -6.22
C MET A 55 3.50 15.36 -5.94
N ASN A 56 4.07 15.91 -4.87
CA ASN A 56 3.92 17.33 -4.53
C ASN A 56 4.58 18.23 -5.57
N GLN A 57 5.75 17.86 -6.07
CA GLN A 57 6.46 18.59 -7.13
C GLN A 57 5.70 18.52 -8.45
N THR A 58 5.32 17.32 -8.90
CA THR A 58 4.54 17.15 -10.13
C THR A 58 3.22 17.92 -10.10
N TYR A 59 2.53 17.93 -8.96
CA TYR A 59 1.29 18.70 -8.81
C TYR A 59 1.55 20.21 -8.89
N LYS A 60 2.63 20.73 -8.31
CA LYS A 60 3.00 22.15 -8.42
C LYS A 60 3.29 22.57 -9.85
N GLU A 61 3.92 21.69 -10.64
CA GLU A 61 4.34 21.99 -12.01
C GLU A 61 3.21 21.83 -13.02
N THR A 62 2.40 20.77 -12.89
CA THR A 62 1.42 20.36 -13.91
C THR A 62 -0.03 20.59 -13.49
N GLY A 63 -0.28 20.84 -12.20
CA GLY A 63 -1.62 20.85 -11.61
C GLY A 63 -2.27 19.46 -11.53
N LYS A 64 -1.57 18.39 -11.93
CA LYS A 64 -2.08 17.01 -11.94
C LYS A 64 -1.28 16.13 -10.98
N GLY A 65 -2.00 15.28 -10.24
CA GLY A 65 -1.39 14.29 -9.36
C GLY A 65 -1.00 13.01 -10.11
N LEU A 66 -0.02 12.28 -9.59
CA LEU A 66 0.31 10.93 -10.05
C LEU A 66 -0.55 9.89 -9.34
N SER A 67 -0.90 8.80 -10.03
CA SER A 67 -1.54 7.66 -9.36
C SER A 67 -0.51 6.81 -8.59
N GLY A 68 -0.98 6.01 -7.63
CA GLY A 68 -0.12 5.03 -6.95
C GLY A 68 0.52 4.01 -7.91
N TYR A 69 -0.14 3.72 -9.04
CA TYR A 69 0.40 2.83 -10.06
C TYR A 69 1.53 3.47 -10.87
N ASP A 70 1.44 4.77 -11.16
CA ASP A 70 2.49 5.49 -11.87
C ASP A 70 3.78 5.52 -11.04
N VAL A 71 3.64 5.79 -9.75
CA VAL A 71 4.77 5.78 -8.82
C VAL A 71 5.34 4.37 -8.62
N LYS A 72 4.49 3.33 -8.63
CA LYS A 72 4.93 1.93 -8.58
C LYS A 72 5.85 1.56 -9.76
N LYS A 73 5.62 2.13 -10.96
CA LYS A 73 6.46 1.90 -12.15
C LYS A 73 7.87 2.47 -12.00
N LEU A 74 8.11 3.37 -11.05
CA LEU A 74 9.43 3.95 -10.79
C LEU A 74 10.33 3.03 -9.95
N ILE A 75 9.76 2.07 -9.21
CA ILE A 75 10.51 1.18 -8.31
C ILE A 75 11.69 0.47 -9.00
N PRO A 76 11.55 -0.11 -10.21
CA PRO A 76 12.66 -0.77 -10.88
C PRO A 76 13.83 0.18 -11.16
N GLN A 77 13.55 1.43 -11.55
CA GLN A 77 14.58 2.43 -11.80
C GLN A 77 15.24 2.87 -10.48
N LEU A 78 14.45 3.14 -9.44
CA LEU A 78 14.96 3.50 -8.11
C LEU A 78 15.85 2.40 -7.52
N LYS A 79 15.55 1.12 -7.77
CA LYS A 79 16.39 0.00 -7.34
C LYS A 79 17.76 -0.04 -8.04
N LYS A 80 17.86 0.47 -9.27
CA LYS A 80 19.14 0.58 -9.99
C LYS A 80 19.98 1.74 -9.44
N GLU A 81 19.33 2.86 -9.12
CA GLU A 81 19.99 4.05 -8.56
C GLU A 81 20.38 3.86 -7.09
N HIS A 82 19.62 3.04 -6.37
CA HIS A 82 19.76 2.82 -4.94
C HIS A 82 19.74 1.33 -4.63
N GLU A 83 20.92 0.70 -4.73
CA GLU A 83 21.06 -0.75 -4.53
C GLU A 83 20.55 -1.21 -3.16
N TRP A 84 20.63 -0.38 -2.12
CA TRP A 84 20.14 -0.70 -0.78
C TRP A 84 18.61 -0.91 -0.72
N LEU A 85 17.83 -0.44 -1.72
CA LEU A 85 16.40 -0.75 -1.85
C LEU A 85 16.14 -2.19 -2.29
N THR A 86 17.13 -2.86 -2.89
CA THR A 86 17.00 -4.26 -3.34
C THR A 86 16.93 -5.24 -2.17
N LEU A 87 17.50 -4.87 -1.02
CA LEU A 87 17.54 -5.67 0.20
C LEU A 87 16.16 -5.83 0.85
N THR A 88 15.21 -4.95 0.53
CA THR A 88 13.83 -5.06 1.01
C THR A 88 12.96 -5.87 0.04
N TYR A 89 12.08 -6.69 0.62
CA TYR A 89 11.11 -7.46 -0.15
C TYR A 89 10.28 -6.55 -1.07
N SER A 90 10.18 -6.95 -2.34
CA SER A 90 9.60 -6.11 -3.38
C SER A 90 8.13 -5.77 -3.12
N GLN A 91 7.36 -6.70 -2.55
CA GLN A 91 5.94 -6.47 -2.26
C GLN A 91 5.75 -5.34 -1.24
N CYS A 92 6.62 -5.22 -0.23
CA CYS A 92 6.53 -4.15 0.76
C CYS A 92 6.70 -2.77 0.12
N LEU A 93 7.66 -2.63 -0.81
CA LEU A 93 7.86 -1.39 -1.55
C LEU A 93 6.67 -1.06 -2.45
N GLN A 94 6.12 -2.07 -3.13
CA GLN A 94 4.92 -1.89 -3.96
C GLN A 94 3.70 -1.48 -3.12
N GLN A 95 3.54 -2.08 -1.93
CA GLN A 95 2.44 -1.77 -1.02
C GLN A 95 2.54 -0.34 -0.48
N VAL A 96 3.75 0.18 -0.25
CA VAL A 96 3.96 1.59 0.10
C VAL A 96 3.39 2.52 -0.97
N CYS A 97 3.64 2.25 -2.25
CA CYS A 97 3.11 3.05 -3.36
C CYS A 97 1.57 2.97 -3.45
N LEU A 98 1.00 1.78 -3.24
CA LEU A 98 -0.45 1.59 -3.21
C LEU A 98 -1.09 2.32 -2.04
N ASN A 99 -0.51 2.21 -0.84
CA ASN A 99 -0.97 2.92 0.36
C ASN A 99 -0.94 4.44 0.17
N LEU A 100 0.08 4.96 -0.52
CA LEU A 100 0.15 6.39 -0.85
C LEU A 100 -0.98 6.81 -1.80
N GLY A 101 -1.24 6.02 -2.84
CA GLY A 101 -2.39 6.23 -3.73
C GLY A 101 -3.73 6.23 -2.99
N VAL A 102 -3.94 5.26 -2.10
CA VAL A 102 -5.14 5.21 -1.24
C VAL A 102 -5.23 6.44 -0.34
N ALA A 103 -4.12 6.91 0.23
CA ALA A 103 -4.09 8.09 1.08
C ALA A 103 -4.50 9.36 0.32
N PHE A 104 -4.03 9.53 -0.92
CA PHE A 104 -4.46 10.63 -1.78
C PHE A 104 -5.93 10.52 -2.20
N ASN A 105 -6.40 9.34 -2.59
CA ASN A 105 -7.82 9.13 -2.92
C ASN A 105 -8.71 9.50 -1.74
N ASN A 106 -8.39 9.00 -0.53
CA ASN A 106 -9.12 9.35 0.69
C ASN A 106 -9.08 10.85 1.00
N PHE A 107 -7.97 11.54 0.71
CA PHE A 107 -7.86 12.99 0.86
C PHE A 107 -8.78 13.74 -0.12
N PHE A 108 -8.78 13.38 -1.40
CA PHE A 108 -9.64 14.00 -2.41
C PHE A 108 -11.13 13.75 -2.14
N GLU A 109 -11.46 12.56 -1.63
CA GLU A 109 -12.82 12.22 -1.18
C GLU A 109 -13.19 12.83 0.18
N LYS A 110 -12.32 13.67 0.76
CA LYS A 110 -12.51 14.32 2.07
C LYS A 110 -12.74 13.36 3.24
N ARG A 111 -12.32 12.10 3.09
CA ARG A 111 -12.37 11.04 4.13
C ARG A 111 -11.12 11.04 5.03
N ALA A 112 -10.04 11.68 4.60
CA ALA A 112 -8.79 11.79 5.36
C ALA A 112 -8.11 13.14 5.17
N LYS A 113 -7.18 13.47 6.07
CA LYS A 113 -6.29 14.63 5.92
C LYS A 113 -5.20 14.34 4.89
N TYR A 114 -4.55 15.40 4.44
CA TYR A 114 -3.45 15.32 3.49
C TYR A 114 -2.32 14.38 4.00
N PRO A 115 -1.73 13.53 3.12
CA PRO A 115 -0.63 12.65 3.51
C PRO A 115 0.57 13.43 4.05
N ARG A 116 1.20 12.93 5.12
CA ARG A 116 2.36 13.57 5.75
C ARG A 116 3.62 12.74 5.55
N PHE A 117 4.77 13.40 5.61
CA PHE A 117 6.07 12.72 5.69
C PHE A 117 6.15 11.86 6.96
N LYS A 118 6.76 10.68 6.82
CA LYS A 118 6.95 9.70 7.90
C LYS A 118 8.27 9.98 8.63
N SER A 119 8.23 9.94 9.97
CA SER A 119 9.40 10.10 10.85
C SER A 119 9.98 8.74 11.29
N LYS A 120 11.26 8.74 11.71
CA LYS A 120 11.92 7.55 12.27
C LYS A 120 11.43 7.21 13.68
N HIS A 121 11.18 8.23 14.49
CA HIS A 121 10.97 8.10 15.94
C HIS A 121 9.55 7.71 16.35
N GLY A 122 8.73 7.25 15.38
CA GLY A 122 7.38 6.74 15.63
C GLY A 122 7.27 5.24 15.42
N LYS A 123 6.07 4.69 15.65
CA LYS A 123 5.74 3.30 15.35
C LYS A 123 6.03 2.98 13.88
N GLN A 124 6.95 2.05 13.64
CA GLN A 124 7.23 1.55 12.30
C GLN A 124 6.34 0.34 12.00
N SER A 125 5.85 0.27 10.77
CA SER A 125 5.07 -0.85 10.26
C SER A 125 5.29 -0.97 8.75
N MET A 126 5.42 -2.20 8.26
CA MET A 126 5.40 -2.54 6.83
C MET A 126 4.23 -3.49 6.59
N GLN A 127 3.62 -3.40 5.40
CA GLN A 127 2.51 -4.24 4.96
C GLN A 127 2.94 -5.03 3.73
#